data_AF-A0A821PGD2-F1
#
_entry.id   AF-A0A821PGD2-F1
#
_cell.length_a   1.000
_cell.length_b   1.000
_cell.length_c   1.000
_cell.angle_alpha   90.00
_cell.angle_beta   90.00
_cell.angle_gamma   90.00
#
_symmetry.space_group_name_H-M   'P 1'
#
loop_
_entity.id
_entity.type
_entity.pdbx_description
1 polymer ?
#
loop_
_entity_poly.entity_id
_entity_poly.type
_entity_poly.pdbx_seq_one_letter_code
_entity_poly.pdbx_strand_id
1 'polypeptide(L)'
;MKNDPTKFKELVHESIKRQIAAIDKLYERGMYFFDYGNAFLLTAKHAGAPIGGDDGDQSIRFKYPSYVQDIMGDIFSLGFGPF
;
A
#
# COMPACT_ATOMS: atom_id res chain seq x y z
N MET A 1 -18.80 9.89 -9.30
CA MET A 1 -17.95 10.87 -8.56
C MET A 1 -18.79 12.01 -7.97
N LYS A 2 -19.40 12.91 -8.75
CA LYS A 2 -20.29 13.96 -8.21
C LYS A 2 -21.74 13.50 -7.98
N ASN A 3 -22.29 12.74 -8.93
CA ASN A 3 -23.73 12.38 -8.93
C ASN A 3 -24.03 11.10 -8.13
N ASP A 4 -23.02 10.27 -7.91
CA ASP A 4 -23.10 9.07 -7.08
C ASP A 4 -21.72 8.81 -6.44
N PRO A 5 -21.45 9.39 -5.25
CA PRO A 5 -20.18 9.24 -4.55
C PRO A 5 -20.04 7.86 -3.89
N THR A 6 -21.15 7.27 -3.44
CA THR A 6 -21.17 5.94 -2.82
C THR A 6 -20.74 4.89 -3.83
N LYS A 7 -21.37 4.86 -5.01
CA LYS A 7 -21.00 3.90 -6.05
C LYS A 7 -19.57 4.09 -6.53
N PHE A 8 -19.13 5.35 -6.63
CA PHE A 8 -17.75 5.65 -6.97
C PHE A 8 -16.76 5.07 -5.94
N LYS A 9 -17.03 5.23 -4.64
CA LYS A 9 -16.19 4.66 -3.57
C LYS A 9 -16.11 3.13 -3.65
N GLU A 10 -17.24 2.46 -3.88
CA GLU A 10 -17.27 1.00 -4.09
C GLU A 10 -16.37 0.58 -5.25
N LEU A 11 -16.51 1.23 -6.41
CA LEU A 11 -15.70 0.92 -7.59
C LEU A 11 -14.21 1.20 -7.37
N VAL A 12 -13.87 2.25 -6.63
CA VAL A 12 -12.48 2.52 -6.22
C VAL A 12 -11.95 1.38 -5.34
N HIS A 13 -12.70 0.94 -4.34
CA HIS A 13 -12.29 -0.19 -3.48
C HIS A 13 -12.12 -1.48 -4.29
N GLU A 14 -13.03 -1.79 -5.23
CA GLU A 14 -12.88 -2.94 -6.13
C GLU A 14 -11.64 -2.84 -7.01
N SER A 15 -11.35 -1.64 -7.53
CA SER A 15 -10.14 -1.41 -8.33
C SER A 15 -8.86 -1.60 -7.50
N ILE A 16 -8.84 -1.13 -6.25
CA ILE A 16 -7.70 -1.28 -5.34
C ILE A 16 -7.45 -2.76 -5.02
N LYS A 17 -8.51 -3.53 -4.72
CA LYS A 17 -8.38 -4.98 -4.49
C LYS A 17 -7.79 -5.70 -5.71
N ARG A 18 -8.25 -5.34 -6.92
CA ARG A 18 -7.69 -5.89 -8.18
C ARG A 18 -6.23 -5.52 -8.38
N GLN A 19 -5.85 -4.28 -8.04
CA GLN A 19 -4.46 -3.84 -8.13
C GLN A 19 -3.55 -4.61 -7.17
N ILE A 20 -3.98 -4.81 -5.92
CA ILE A 20 -3.24 -5.66 -4.95
C ILE A 20 -3.05 -7.07 -5.48
N ALA A 21 -4.10 -7.72 -6.01
CA ALA A 21 -3.98 -9.06 -6.55
C ALA A 21 -2.97 -9.16 -7.72
N ALA A 22 -2.88 -8.11 -8.55
CA ALA A 22 -1.87 -8.04 -9.61
C ALA A 22 -0.45 -7.84 -9.04
N ILE A 23 -0.30 -6.99 -8.03
CA ILE A 23 0.96 -6.77 -7.31
C ILE A 23 1.42 -8.08 -6.65
N ASP A 24 0.54 -8.78 -5.92
CA ASP A 24 0.82 -10.07 -5.29
C ASP A 24 1.38 -11.08 -6.30
N LYS A 25 0.70 -11.24 -7.43
CA LYS A 25 1.10 -12.17 -8.49
C LYS A 25 2.48 -11.85 -9.08
N LEU A 26 2.83 -10.57 -9.20
CA LEU A 26 4.14 -10.16 -9.71
C LEU A 26 5.21 -10.27 -8.62
N TYR A 27 4.88 -9.95 -7.37
CA TYR A 27 5.77 -10.08 -6.23
C TYR A 27 6.19 -11.54 -6.00
N GLU A 28 5.25 -12.48 -6.10
CA GLU A 28 5.52 -13.92 -6.08
C GLU A 28 6.47 -14.39 -7.21
N ARG A 29 6.60 -13.60 -8.28
CA ARG A 29 7.53 -13.85 -9.40
C ARG A 29 8.85 -13.09 -9.27
N GLY A 30 9.10 -12.46 -8.12
CA GLY A 30 10.33 -11.72 -7.83
C GLY A 30 10.28 -10.22 -8.15
N MET A 31 9.11 -9.65 -8.47
CA MET A 31 8.99 -8.19 -8.56
C MET A 31 9.15 -7.57 -7.18
N TYR A 32 10.07 -6.60 -7.07
CA TYR A 32 10.15 -5.76 -5.88
C TYR A 32 9.06 -4.68 -5.91
N PHE A 33 8.28 -4.58 -4.84
CA PHE A 33 7.21 -3.59 -4.68
C PHE A 33 7.34 -2.86 -3.34
N PHE A 34 7.03 -1.57 -3.33
CA PHE A 34 7.00 -0.72 -2.15
C PHE A 34 5.91 0.36 -2.27
N ASP A 35 5.38 0.82 -1.13
CA ASP A 35 4.38 1.92 -1.08
C ASP A 35 5.07 3.29 -1.18
N TYR A 36 4.59 4.17 -2.06
CA TYR A 36 5.23 5.47 -2.31
C TYR A 36 4.72 6.60 -1.40
N GLY A 37 4.25 6.29 -0.19
CA GLY A 37 3.78 7.31 0.76
C GLY A 37 2.49 8.01 0.34
N ASN A 38 1.71 7.42 -0.57
CA ASN A 38 0.41 7.93 -1.01
C ASN A 38 -0.77 7.28 -0.27
N ALA A 39 -0.50 6.57 0.83
CA ALA A 39 -1.46 5.82 1.63
C ALA A 39 -2.20 4.71 0.85
N PHE A 40 -1.57 4.15 -0.19
CA PHE A 40 -2.18 3.09 -1.00
C PHE A 40 -2.43 1.83 -0.17
N LEU A 41 -1.43 1.33 0.57
CA LEU A 41 -1.61 0.14 1.42
C LEU A 41 -2.64 0.38 2.53
N LEU A 42 -2.65 1.56 3.16
CA LEU A 42 -3.68 1.88 4.15
C LEU A 42 -5.10 1.84 3.55
N THR A 43 -5.26 2.41 2.36
CA THR A 43 -6.55 2.39 1.65
C THR A 43 -6.93 0.97 1.23
N ALA A 44 -5.97 0.15 0.80
CA ALA A 44 -6.19 -1.26 0.49
C ALA A 44 -6.66 -2.05 1.72
N LYS A 45 -6.13 -1.78 2.92
CA LYS A 45 -6.61 -2.36 4.19
C LYS A 45 -8.07 -1.98 4.43
N HIS A 46 -8.43 -0.70 4.29
CA HIS A 46 -9.82 -0.25 4.42
C HIS A 46 -10.76 -0.81 3.35
N ALA A 47 -10.25 -1.12 2.16
CA ALA A 47 -10.99 -1.80 1.10
C ALA A 47 -11.14 -3.32 1.34
N GLY A 48 -10.52 -3.87 2.39
CA GLY A 48 -10.55 -5.29 2.71
C GLY A 48 -9.61 -6.16 1.88
N ALA A 49 -8.55 -5.59 1.29
CA ALA A 49 -7.54 -6.37 0.61
C ALA A 49 -6.67 -7.16 1.62
N PRO A 50 -6.20 -8.37 1.29
CA PRO A 50 -5.44 -9.24 2.18
C PRO A 50 -3.97 -8.80 2.31
N ILE A 51 -3.76 -7.64 2.91
CA ILE A 51 -2.46 -6.96 3.00
C ILE A 51 -1.99 -6.68 4.43
N GLY A 52 -2.72 -7.16 5.44
CA GLY A 52 -2.31 -7.11 6.85
C GLY A 52 -1.29 -8.20 7.18
N GLY A 53 -0.40 -7.91 8.14
CA GLY A 53 0.36 -8.97 8.83
C GLY A 53 -0.55 -9.87 9.69
N ASP A 54 -0.03 -11.02 10.12
CA ASP A 54 -0.79 -12.08 10.81
C ASP A 54 -1.78 -11.57 11.88
N ASP A 55 -2.96 -12.20 11.90
CA ASP A 55 -4.13 -11.83 12.68
C ASP A 55 -3.84 -11.71 14.19
N GLY A 56 -4.00 -10.50 14.73
CA GLY A 56 -4.00 -10.24 16.17
C GLY A 56 -3.22 -9.00 16.61
N ASP A 57 -2.33 -8.49 15.75
CA ASP A 57 -1.56 -7.30 16.05
C ASP A 57 -2.30 -6.03 15.60
N GLN A 58 -2.61 -5.13 16.53
CA GLN A 58 -3.12 -3.79 16.19
C GLN A 58 -2.05 -2.91 15.51
N SER A 59 -0.82 -3.42 15.35
CA SER A 59 0.21 -2.73 14.59
C SER A 59 -0.18 -2.54 13.12
N ILE A 60 0.22 -1.39 12.57
CA ILE A 60 0.11 -1.08 11.15
C ILE A 60 1.24 -1.81 10.43
N ARG A 61 1.21 -3.15 10.41
CA ARG A 61 2.11 -3.97 9.60
C ARG A 61 1.41 -4.34 8.31
N PHE A 62 2.06 -4.02 7.20
CA PHE A 62 1.63 -4.39 5.86
C PHE A 62 2.58 -5.43 5.27
N LYS A 63 2.06 -6.21 4.32
CA LYS A 63 2.84 -7.19 3.55
C LYS A 63 4.02 -6.56 2.79
N TYR A 64 3.88 -5.30 2.41
CA TYR A 64 4.86 -4.57 1.61
C TYR A 64 5.43 -3.38 2.39
N PRO A 65 6.73 -3.09 2.22
CA PRO A 65 7.36 -1.98 2.91
C PRO A 65 6.98 -0.64 2.26
N SER A 66 7.18 0.47 2.98
CA SER A 66 7.04 1.82 2.41
C SER A 66 8.39 2.35 1.93
N TYR A 67 8.37 3.17 0.88
CA TYR A 67 9.52 3.90 0.32
C TYR A 67 10.33 4.61 1.42
N VAL A 68 9.64 5.25 2.36
CA VAL A 68 10.29 6.01 3.42
C VAL A 68 10.98 5.08 4.41
N GLN A 69 10.31 4.00 4.82
CA GLN A 69 10.86 3.07 5.81
C GLN A 69 12.00 2.21 5.24
N ASP A 70 11.90 1.82 3.97
CA ASP A 70 12.79 0.81 3.37
C ASP A 70 13.96 1.39 2.58
N ILE A 71 13.80 2.61 2.05
CA ILE A 71 14.79 3.23 1.18
C ILE A 71 15.26 4.56 1.78
N MET A 72 14.35 5.50 2.05
CA MET A 72 14.76 6.85 2.44
C MET A 72 15.24 6.96 3.88
N GLY A 73 14.85 6.05 4.78
CA GLY A 73 15.26 6.10 6.19
C GLY A 73 16.77 6.13 6.36
N ASP A 74 17.49 5.29 5.61
CA ASP A 74 18.95 5.25 5.61
C ASP A 74 19.56 6.48 4.92
N ILE A 75 18.98 6.91 3.80
CA ILE A 75 19.44 8.10 3.05
C ILE A 75 19.34 9.36 3.94
N PHE A 76 18.23 9.53 4.66
CA PHE A 76 18.05 10.64 5.60
C PHE A 76 18.98 10.53 6.81
N SER A 77 19.27 9.32 7.28
CA SER A 77 20.22 9.10 8.38
C SER A 77 21.65 9.50 8.00
N LEU A 78 21.98 9.50 6.72
CA LEU A 78 23.23 10.03 6.16
C LEU A 78 23.20 11.56 5.93
N GLY A 79 22.09 12.23 6.19
CA GLY A 79 21.91 13.68 6.02
C GLY A 79 21.54 14.12 4.61
N PHE A 80 21.26 13.21 3.68
CA PHE A 80 20.81 13.54 2.32
C PHE A 80 19.29 13.69 2.25
N GLY A 81 18.77 14.69 1.55
CA GLY A 81 17.34 14.93 1.37
C GLY A 81 17.04 15.97 0.30
N PRO A 82 15.76 16.20 -0.03
CA PRO A 82 15.37 17.23 -0.99
C PRO A 82 15.79 18.61 -0.44
N PHE A 83 16.54 19.35 -1.26
CA PHE A 83 17.00 20.70 -0.96
C PHE A 83 16.29 21.71 -1.86
#